data_AF-A0A074XIA7-F1
#
_entry.id   AF-A0A074XIA7-F1
#
_cell.length_a   1.000
_cell.length_b   1.000
_cell.length_c   1.000
_cell.angle_alpha   90.00
_cell.angle_beta   90.00
_cell.angle_gamma   90.00
#
_symmetry.space_group_name_H-M   'P 1'
#
loop_
_entity.id
_entity.type
_entity.pdbx_description
1 polymer ?
#
loop_
_entity_poly.entity_id
_entity_poly.type
_entity_poly.pdbx_seq_one_letter_code
_entity_poly.pdbx_strand_id
1 'polypeptide(L)'
;MGLISSDWGQQGNIEFVDFPLQISISQREPAMFYAVLSNTSLMAPATNSISMRQQPFMTQWLRHRAVESLRTAVMDPKRAYTDAVILTVTYVFFNEALRSERHIALNVHAPALKRMVEARGGISAIASNGKDGLILSRYLSWCDRIVASTLGSQPLFGDYVEDLTIGRTQWTGMWSKVQTLM
;
A
#
# COMPACT_ATOMS: atom_id res chain seq x y z
N MET A 1 -5.04 4.02 21.52
CA MET A 1 -5.94 3.62 20.43
C MET A 1 -5.11 3.26 19.21
N GLY A 2 -4.78 1.97 19.07
CA GLY A 2 -4.26 1.38 17.84
C GLY A 2 -5.40 0.59 17.23
N LEU A 3 -6.01 1.12 16.17
CA LEU A 3 -7.25 0.60 15.58
C LEU A 3 -7.01 -0.14 14.25
N ILE A 4 -5.77 -0.18 13.77
CA ILE A 4 -5.45 -0.73 12.45
C ILE A 4 -4.88 -2.16 12.52
N SER A 5 -4.60 -2.67 13.72
CA SER A 5 -3.63 -3.74 13.85
C SER A 5 -4.13 -5.09 14.37
N SER A 6 -5.37 -5.16 14.88
CA SER A 6 -5.82 -6.36 15.60
C SER A 6 -6.29 -7.50 14.69
N ASP A 7 -6.59 -7.25 13.42
CA ASP A 7 -7.40 -8.18 12.62
C ASP A 7 -6.75 -8.79 11.38
N TRP A 8 -5.62 -8.27 10.91
CA TRP A 8 -4.96 -8.78 9.69
C TRP A 8 -4.62 -10.27 9.80
N GLY A 9 -4.24 -10.74 10.99
CA GLY A 9 -3.91 -12.14 11.27
C GLY A 9 -5.09 -13.01 11.74
N GLN A 10 -6.18 -12.43 12.25
CA GLN A 10 -7.27 -13.22 12.85
C GLN A 10 -8.29 -13.73 11.82
N GLN A 11 -8.34 -13.16 10.61
CA GLN A 11 -9.24 -13.60 9.54
C GLN A 11 -8.60 -14.58 8.53
N GLY A 12 -7.39 -15.07 8.79
CA GLY A 12 -6.68 -15.97 7.86
C GLY A 12 -6.16 -15.30 6.58
N ASN A 13 -6.28 -13.97 6.45
CA ASN A 13 -5.84 -13.20 5.28
C ASN A 13 -4.40 -12.67 5.45
N ILE A 14 -3.47 -13.60 5.68
CA ILE A 14 -2.03 -13.31 5.73
C ILE A 14 -1.48 -12.81 4.39
N GLU A 15 -2.24 -12.92 3.30
CA GLU A 15 -1.89 -12.38 1.97
C GLU A 15 -1.55 -10.88 2.05
N PHE A 16 -2.17 -10.14 2.96
CA PHE A 16 -1.88 -8.72 3.18
C PHE A 16 -0.59 -8.43 4.00
N VAL A 17 0.16 -9.46 4.35
CA VAL A 17 1.47 -9.36 5.02
C VAL A 17 2.53 -10.10 4.22
N ASP A 18 2.18 -11.29 3.74
CA ASP A 18 3.09 -12.18 3.03
C ASP A 18 3.42 -11.68 1.64
N PHE A 19 2.44 -11.16 0.89
CA PHE A 19 2.64 -10.75 -0.50
C PHE A 19 3.67 -9.61 -0.66
N PRO A 20 3.60 -8.49 0.10
CA PRO A 20 4.59 -7.43 0.00
C PRO A 20 5.99 -7.89 0.39
N LEU A 21 6.09 -8.76 1.40
CA LEU A 21 7.36 -9.33 1.82
C LEU A 21 7.93 -10.27 0.75
N GLN A 22 7.08 -11.14 0.18
CA GLN A 22 7.44 -12.03 -0.93
C GLN A 22 7.91 -11.24 -2.14
N ILE A 23 7.18 -10.20 -2.56
CA ILE A 23 7.58 -9.32 -3.67
C ILE A 23 8.91 -8.64 -3.40
N SER A 24 9.11 -8.13 -2.17
CA SER A 24 10.37 -7.51 -1.78
C SER A 24 11.55 -8.48 -1.95
N ILE A 25 11.37 -9.75 -1.58
CA ILE A 25 12.41 -10.78 -1.65
C ILE A 25 12.62 -11.26 -3.09
N SER A 26 11.54 -11.59 -3.80
CA SER A 26 11.59 -12.20 -5.13
C SER A 26 12.10 -11.24 -6.20
N GLN A 27 11.65 -9.98 -6.16
CA GLN A 27 12.07 -8.95 -7.11
C GLN A 27 13.35 -8.22 -6.65
N ARG A 28 13.83 -8.51 -5.43
CA ARG A 28 15.06 -7.93 -4.85
C ARG A 28 15.11 -6.41 -4.93
N GLU A 29 13.96 -5.75 -4.75
CA GLU A 29 13.83 -4.31 -4.91
C GLU A 29 14.09 -3.59 -3.57
N PRO A 30 15.19 -2.83 -3.43
CA PRO A 30 15.51 -2.15 -2.17
C PRO A 30 14.42 -1.18 -1.72
N ALA A 31 13.75 -0.49 -2.66
CA ALA A 31 12.67 0.42 -2.34
C ALA A 31 11.51 -0.31 -1.63
N MET A 32 11.16 -1.50 -2.11
CA MET A 32 10.10 -2.31 -1.53
C MET A 32 10.47 -2.85 -0.16
N PHE A 33 11.74 -3.22 0.05
CA PHE A 33 12.23 -3.68 1.36
C PHE A 33 12.02 -2.62 2.45
N TYR A 34 12.41 -1.38 2.19
CA TYR A 34 12.19 -0.30 3.15
C TYR A 34 10.70 0.08 3.26
N ALA A 35 9.96 0.04 2.15
CA ALA A 35 8.54 0.38 2.14
C ALA A 35 7.71 -0.62 2.95
N VAL A 36 7.95 -1.93 2.83
CA VAL A 36 7.21 -2.95 3.59
C VAL A 36 7.47 -2.81 5.08
N LEU A 37 8.71 -2.54 5.50
CA LEU A 37 9.02 -2.31 6.92
C LEU A 37 8.36 -1.03 7.45
N SER A 38 8.41 0.06 6.67
CA SER A 38 7.76 1.33 7.04
C SER A 38 6.25 1.16 7.18
N ASN A 39 5.61 0.52 6.20
CA ASN A 39 4.17 0.25 6.21
C ASN A 39 3.79 -0.69 7.36
N THR A 40 4.56 -1.74 7.62
CA THR A 40 4.32 -2.65 8.75
C THR A 40 4.37 -1.90 10.07
N SER A 41 5.35 -1.00 10.25
CA SER A 41 5.45 -0.14 11.43
C SER A 41 4.28 0.84 11.57
N LEU A 42 3.78 1.41 10.46
CA LEU A 42 2.59 2.28 10.45
C LEU A 42 1.33 1.52 10.88
N MET A 43 1.16 0.29 10.37
CA MET A 43 -0.03 -0.52 10.57
C MET A 43 -0.04 -1.29 11.90
N ALA A 44 1.11 -1.42 12.56
CA ALA A 44 1.25 -2.16 13.81
C ALA A 44 0.46 -1.53 14.98
N PRO A 45 0.04 -2.33 15.98
CA PRO A 45 -0.70 -1.82 17.13
C PRO A 45 0.10 -0.77 17.87
N ALA A 46 -0.55 0.27 18.39
CA ALA A 46 0.10 1.29 19.20
C ALA A 46 0.89 0.75 20.41
N THR A 47 0.55 -0.46 20.89
CA THR A 47 1.22 -1.17 21.98
C THR A 47 2.39 -2.04 21.51
N ASN A 48 2.53 -2.29 20.22
CA ASN A 48 3.61 -3.10 19.66
C ASN A 48 4.89 -2.27 19.55
N SER A 49 6.03 -2.87 19.92
CA SER A 49 7.35 -2.25 19.94
C SER A 49 7.83 -1.75 18.57
N ILE A 50 7.36 -2.34 17.46
CA ILE A 50 7.70 -1.88 16.11
C ILE A 50 6.80 -0.77 15.60
N SER A 51 5.74 -0.41 16.34
CA SER A 51 4.76 0.55 15.84
C SER A 51 5.32 1.95 15.76
N MET A 52 4.77 2.73 14.82
CA MET A 52 5.11 4.14 14.64
C MET A 52 4.89 4.97 15.90
N ARG A 53 3.99 4.55 16.81
CA ARG A 53 3.80 5.24 18.10
C ARG A 53 4.97 5.01 19.05
N GLN A 54 5.55 3.82 19.04
CA GLN A 54 6.71 3.47 19.87
C GLN A 54 8.03 3.90 19.22
N GLN A 55 8.11 3.89 17.89
CA GLN A 55 9.34 4.11 17.11
C GLN A 55 9.17 5.12 15.96
N PRO A 56 8.71 6.36 16.22
CA PRO A 56 8.34 7.32 15.18
C PRO A 56 9.50 7.69 14.25
N PHE A 57 10.71 7.84 14.80
CA PHE A 57 11.91 8.15 14.02
C PHE A 57 12.33 6.99 13.11
N MET A 58 12.20 5.75 13.56
CA MET A 58 12.50 4.58 12.75
C MET A 58 11.54 4.46 11.56
N THR A 59 10.23 4.61 11.80
CA THR A 59 9.23 4.58 10.72
C THR A 59 9.51 5.65 9.67
N GLN A 60 9.86 6.86 10.11
CA GLN A 60 10.20 7.96 9.22
C GLN A 60 11.50 7.70 8.46
N TRP A 61 12.54 7.17 9.11
CA TRP A 61 13.79 6.80 8.47
C TRP A 61 13.59 5.72 7.41
N LEU A 62 12.81 4.67 7.71
CA LEU A 62 12.47 3.62 6.75
C LEU A 62 11.76 4.19 5.52
N ARG A 63 10.79 5.10 5.71
CA ARG A 63 10.12 5.75 4.58
C ARG A 63 11.10 6.59 3.75
N HIS A 64 11.98 7.35 4.41
CA HIS A 64 13.00 8.13 3.69
C HIS A 64 13.90 7.23 2.84
N ARG A 65 14.37 6.11 3.40
CA ARG A 65 15.14 5.09 2.67
C ARG A 65 14.36 4.47 1.50
N ALA A 66 13.06 4.25 1.67
CA ALA A 66 12.19 3.79 0.59
C ALA A 66 12.14 4.80 -0.55
N VAL A 67 11.95 6.09 -0.26
CA VAL A 67 11.91 7.18 -1.26
C VAL A 67 13.27 7.38 -1.94
N GLU A 68 14.37 7.33 -1.20
CA GLU A 68 15.74 7.38 -1.76
C GLU A 68 15.98 6.23 -2.75
N SER A 69 15.65 5.01 -2.34
CA SER A 69 15.80 3.82 -3.19
C SER A 69 14.87 3.87 -4.40
N LEU A 70 13.62 4.30 -4.20
CA LEU A 70 12.62 4.45 -5.24
C LEU A 70 13.07 5.40 -6.33
N ARG A 71 13.75 6.51 -5.98
CA ARG A 71 14.32 7.45 -6.97
C ARG A 71 15.25 6.75 -7.95
N THR A 72 16.03 5.76 -7.50
CA THR A 72 16.90 4.99 -8.40
C THR A 72 16.10 4.00 -9.24
N ALA A 73 15.04 3.40 -8.67
CA ALA A 73 14.22 2.41 -9.33
C ALA A 73 13.41 3.00 -10.49
N VAL A 74 12.84 4.20 -10.31
CA VAL A 74 12.03 4.85 -11.35
C VAL A 74 12.84 5.37 -12.54
N MET A 75 14.15 5.53 -12.38
CA MET A 75 15.06 5.94 -13.46
C MET A 75 15.53 4.75 -14.31
N ASP A 76 15.35 3.52 -13.84
CA ASP A 76 15.68 2.30 -14.58
C ASP A 76 14.41 1.77 -15.27
N PRO A 77 14.32 1.77 -16.61
CA PRO A 77 13.13 1.35 -17.34
C PRO A 77 12.76 -0.13 -17.10
N LYS A 78 13.71 -0.98 -16.69
CA LYS A 78 13.44 -2.39 -16.36
C LYS A 78 12.79 -2.55 -14.98
N ARG A 79 12.98 -1.56 -14.10
CA ARG A 79 12.49 -1.58 -12.71
C ARG A 79 11.26 -0.70 -12.52
N ALA A 80 11.19 0.43 -13.21
CA ALA A 80 10.23 1.51 -12.96
C ALA A 80 8.75 1.07 -12.90
N TYR A 81 8.37 -0.02 -13.56
CA TYR A 81 6.99 -0.51 -13.62
C TYR A 81 6.80 -1.94 -13.11
N THR A 82 7.76 -2.47 -12.34
CA THR A 82 7.59 -3.78 -11.69
C THR A 82 6.55 -3.71 -10.57
N ASP A 83 6.00 -4.86 -10.16
CA ASP A 83 5.04 -4.92 -9.05
C ASP A 83 5.63 -4.33 -7.77
N ALA A 84 6.92 -4.59 -7.50
CA ALA A 84 7.61 -4.06 -6.32
C ALA A 84 7.68 -2.54 -6.31
N VAL A 85 8.00 -1.91 -7.45
CA VAL A 85 8.11 -0.44 -7.53
C VAL A 85 6.72 0.20 -7.45
N ILE A 86 5.71 -0.37 -8.12
CA ILE A 86 4.33 0.10 -8.03
C ILE A 86 3.80 -0.01 -6.58
N LEU A 87 4.02 -1.15 -5.93
CA LEU A 87 3.60 -1.35 -4.54
C LEU A 87 4.37 -0.43 -3.57
N THR A 88 5.66 -0.16 -3.85
CA THR A 88 6.43 0.82 -3.07
C THR A 88 5.81 2.21 -3.16
N VAL A 89 5.48 2.69 -4.35
CA VAL A 89 4.82 4.00 -4.52
C VAL A 89 3.47 4.03 -3.81
N THR A 90 2.72 2.91 -3.86
CA THR A 90 1.45 2.75 -3.14
C THR A 90 1.63 2.92 -1.63
N TYR A 91 2.67 2.32 -1.06
CA TYR A 91 2.96 2.44 0.38
C TYR A 91 3.45 3.83 0.76
N VAL A 92 4.29 4.47 -0.06
CA VAL A 92 4.71 5.87 0.18
C VAL A 92 3.49 6.79 0.17
N PHE A 93 2.66 6.70 -0.87
CA PHE A 93 1.39 7.42 -0.99
C PHE A 93 0.50 7.24 0.24
N PHE A 94 0.25 5.99 0.62
CA PHE A 94 -0.59 5.63 1.75
C PHE A 94 -0.03 6.16 3.09
N ASN A 95 1.27 5.99 3.32
CA ASN A 95 1.94 6.44 4.55
C ASN A 95 1.86 7.97 4.71
N GLU A 96 2.07 8.71 3.63
CA GLU A 96 2.05 10.17 3.66
C GLU A 96 0.64 10.73 3.82
N ALA A 97 -0.35 10.08 3.20
CA ALA A 97 -1.76 10.43 3.34
C ALA A 97 -2.29 10.24 4.76
N LEU A 98 -1.89 9.16 5.44
CA LEU A 98 -2.28 8.89 6.83
C LEU A 98 -1.50 9.74 7.86
N ARG A 99 -0.52 10.53 7.40
CA ARG A 99 0.29 11.42 8.22
C ARG A 99 0.01 12.88 7.86
N SER A 100 0.90 13.79 8.25
CA SER A 100 0.80 15.23 8.00
C SER A 100 1.25 15.64 6.59
N GLU A 101 1.62 14.69 5.72
CA GLU A 101 2.21 14.95 4.39
C GLU A 101 1.20 14.80 3.26
N ARG A 102 -0.08 15.06 3.57
CA ARG A 102 -1.24 14.88 2.68
C ARG A 102 -1.09 15.55 1.32
N HIS A 103 -0.50 16.75 1.30
CA HIS A 103 -0.26 17.49 0.06
C HIS A 103 0.70 16.75 -0.88
N ILE A 104 1.75 16.12 -0.35
CA ILE A 104 2.74 15.37 -1.14
C ILE A 104 2.09 14.07 -1.66
N ALA A 105 1.35 13.37 -0.79
CA ALA A 105 0.61 12.18 -1.17
C ALA A 105 -0.30 12.42 -2.38
N LEU A 106 -1.15 13.46 -2.31
CA LEU A 106 -2.15 13.75 -3.35
C LEU A 106 -1.58 14.39 -4.62
N ASN A 107 -0.59 15.27 -4.50
CA ASN A 107 -0.10 16.04 -5.66
C ASN A 107 1.15 15.46 -6.32
N VAL A 108 1.85 14.53 -5.66
CA VAL A 108 3.09 13.93 -6.17
C VAL A 108 2.91 12.43 -6.37
N HIS A 109 2.61 11.68 -5.31
CA HIS A 109 2.62 10.22 -5.39
C HIS A 109 1.36 9.63 -6.01
N ALA A 110 0.19 10.21 -5.77
CA ALA A 110 -1.05 9.78 -6.41
C ALA A 110 -1.01 9.87 -7.96
N PRO A 111 -0.63 11.00 -8.59
CA PRO A 111 -0.52 11.06 -10.05
C PRO A 111 0.64 10.21 -10.60
N ALA A 112 1.72 10.01 -9.83
CA ALA A 112 2.77 9.07 -10.22
C ALA A 112 2.26 7.62 -10.24
N LEU A 113 1.56 7.20 -9.18
CA LEU A 113 0.97 5.87 -9.06
C LEU A 113 -0.02 5.60 -10.20
N LYS A 114 -0.91 6.55 -10.48
CA LYS A 114 -1.88 6.45 -11.57
C LYS A 114 -1.19 6.20 -12.91
N ARG A 115 -0.17 7.00 -13.26
CA ARG A 115 0.60 6.84 -14.50
C ARG A 115 1.29 5.48 -14.60
N MET A 116 1.83 4.97 -13.49
CA MET A 116 2.48 3.65 -13.48
C MET A 116 1.50 2.51 -13.71
N VAL A 117 0.30 2.61 -13.14
CA VAL A 117 -0.77 1.62 -13.36
C VAL A 117 -1.31 1.71 -14.79
N GLU A 118 -1.50 2.92 -15.32
CA GLU A 118 -1.90 3.15 -16.72
C GLU A 118 -0.86 2.61 -17.71
N ALA A 119 0.43 2.77 -17.42
CA ALA A 119 1.51 2.21 -18.23
C ALA A 119 1.49 0.66 -18.32
N ARG A 120 0.80 0.00 -17.39
CA ARG A 120 0.55 -1.45 -17.41
C ARG A 120 -0.81 -1.85 -17.99
N GLY A 121 -1.50 -0.92 -18.66
CA GLY A 121 -2.83 -1.16 -19.24
C GLY A 121 -3.97 -0.97 -18.24
N GLY A 122 -3.71 -0.37 -17.09
CA GLY A 122 -4.71 -0.11 -16.05
C GLY A 122 -4.85 -1.22 -15.01
N ILE A 123 -5.60 -0.93 -13.96
CA ILE A 123 -5.71 -1.82 -12.79
C ILE A 123 -6.37 -3.17 -13.12
N SER A 124 -7.33 -3.21 -14.05
CA SER A 124 -7.96 -4.46 -14.51
C SER A 124 -6.99 -5.35 -15.30
N ALA A 125 -6.08 -4.75 -16.07
CA ALA A 125 -5.04 -5.50 -16.78
C ALA A 125 -4.03 -6.11 -15.79
N ILE A 126 -3.64 -5.36 -14.76
CA ILE A 126 -2.82 -5.87 -13.65
C ILE A 126 -3.54 -7.03 -12.94
N ALA A 127 -4.82 -6.86 -12.59
CA ALA A 127 -5.62 -7.88 -11.91
C ALA A 127 -5.72 -9.20 -12.70
N SER A 128 -5.74 -9.10 -14.04
CA SER A 128 -5.82 -10.26 -14.93
C SER A 128 -4.49 -11.03 -15.06
N ASN A 129 -3.40 -10.50 -14.51
CA ASN A 129 -2.07 -11.11 -14.58
C ASN A 129 -1.81 -12.14 -13.47
N GLY A 130 -2.68 -13.15 -13.39
CA GLY A 130 -2.58 -14.24 -12.43
C GLY A 130 -2.78 -13.82 -10.97
N LYS A 131 -2.44 -14.72 -10.04
CA LYS A 131 -2.68 -14.55 -8.59
C LYS A 131 -2.00 -13.30 -8.04
N ASP A 132 -0.73 -13.07 -8.39
CA ASP A 132 0.05 -11.94 -7.87
C ASP A 132 -0.49 -10.60 -8.39
N GLY A 133 -0.89 -10.54 -9.67
CA GLY A 133 -1.54 -9.37 -10.25
C GLY A 133 -2.86 -9.03 -9.55
N LEU A 134 -3.66 -10.05 -9.24
CA LEU A 134 -4.89 -9.88 -8.47
C LEU A 134 -4.61 -9.31 -7.08
N ILE A 135 -3.66 -9.88 -6.32
CA ILE A 135 -3.32 -9.38 -4.98
C ILE A 135 -2.79 -7.94 -5.05
N LEU A 136 -1.94 -7.61 -6.03
CA LEU A 136 -1.47 -6.24 -6.23
C LEU A 136 -2.64 -5.28 -6.49
N SER A 137 -3.59 -5.64 -7.35
CA SER A 137 -4.78 -4.81 -7.63
C SER A 137 -5.63 -4.55 -6.39
N ARG A 138 -5.73 -5.55 -5.50
CA ARG A 138 -6.42 -5.43 -4.20
C ARG A 138 -5.72 -4.41 -3.31
N TYR A 139 -4.39 -4.46 -3.21
CA TYR A 139 -3.62 -3.47 -2.45
C TYR A 139 -3.81 -2.05 -2.98
N LEU A 140 -3.68 -1.87 -4.29
CA LEU A 140 -3.83 -0.58 -4.95
C LEU A 140 -5.20 0.03 -4.63
N SER A 141 -6.25 -0.74 -4.86
CA SER A 141 -7.63 -0.31 -4.64
C SER A 141 -7.93 -0.04 -3.16
N TRP A 142 -7.42 -0.89 -2.28
CA TRP A 142 -7.65 -0.75 -0.83
C TRP A 142 -6.97 0.51 -0.28
N CYS A 143 -5.68 0.71 -0.58
CA CYS A 143 -4.96 1.92 -0.16
C CYS A 143 -5.62 3.18 -0.72
N ASP A 144 -5.96 3.18 -2.01
CA ASP A 144 -6.63 4.30 -2.67
C ASP A 144 -7.95 4.67 -1.99
N ARG A 145 -8.82 3.69 -1.74
CA ARG A 145 -10.11 3.91 -1.08
C ARG A 145 -9.97 4.44 0.34
N ILE A 146 -9.00 3.94 1.12
CA ILE A 146 -8.73 4.49 2.46
C ILE A 146 -8.27 5.94 2.36
N VAL A 147 -7.33 6.24 1.46
CA VAL A 147 -6.84 7.62 1.31
C VAL A 147 -7.96 8.55 0.86
N ALA A 148 -8.73 8.15 -0.15
CA ALA A 148 -9.89 8.90 -0.64
C ALA A 148 -10.89 9.21 0.48
N SER A 149 -11.24 8.19 1.28
CA SER A 149 -12.12 8.36 2.43
C SER A 149 -11.51 9.24 3.53
N THR A 150 -10.22 9.12 3.80
CA THR A 150 -9.54 9.85 4.89
C THR A 150 -9.35 11.33 4.55
N LEU A 151 -9.10 11.63 3.28
CA LEU A 151 -8.78 12.98 2.81
C LEU A 151 -9.94 13.68 2.11
N GLY A 152 -11.08 13.00 1.91
CA GLY A 152 -12.22 13.53 1.17
C GLY A 152 -11.90 13.76 -0.32
N SER A 153 -11.01 12.95 -0.90
CA SER A 153 -10.62 13.05 -2.31
C SER A 153 -11.32 12.00 -3.17
N GLN A 154 -11.28 12.19 -4.49
CA GLN A 154 -11.74 11.16 -5.43
C GLN A 154 -10.78 9.96 -5.44
N PRO A 155 -11.28 8.71 -5.50
CA PRO A 155 -10.44 7.54 -5.69
C PRO A 155 -9.69 7.58 -7.04
N LEU A 156 -8.44 7.15 -7.06
CA LEU A 156 -7.62 6.95 -8.27
C LEU A 156 -8.16 5.83 -9.16
N PHE A 157 -8.71 4.77 -8.55
CA PHE A 157 -9.15 3.54 -9.20
C PHE A 157 -10.62 3.24 -8.93
N GLY A 158 -11.45 4.29 -8.78
CA GLY A 158 -12.85 4.20 -8.35
C GLY A 158 -13.76 3.31 -9.20
N ASP A 159 -13.43 3.15 -10.49
CA ASP A 159 -14.19 2.32 -11.43
C ASP A 159 -13.86 0.83 -11.32
N TYR A 160 -12.83 0.47 -10.55
CA TYR A 160 -12.46 -0.94 -10.36
C TYR A 160 -13.42 -1.62 -9.39
N VAL A 161 -14.22 -2.53 -9.95
CA VAL A 161 -15.06 -3.47 -9.22
C VAL A 161 -14.36 -4.83 -9.26
N GLU A 162 -14.06 -5.37 -8.09
CA GLU A 162 -13.39 -6.67 -7.95
C GLU A 162 -14.28 -7.80 -8.48
N ASP A 163 -13.67 -8.77 -9.18
CA ASP A 163 -14.34 -10.00 -9.58
C ASP A 163 -14.76 -10.81 -8.34
N LEU A 164 -16.07 -11.06 -8.22
CA LEU A 164 -16.70 -11.72 -7.07
C LEU A 164 -16.35 -13.21 -6.93
N THR A 165 -15.67 -13.80 -7.91
CA THR A 165 -15.43 -15.26 -7.99
C THR A 165 -14.32 -15.77 -7.07
N ILE A 166 -13.47 -14.91 -6.51
CA ILE A 166 -12.41 -15.32 -5.58
C ILE A 166 -12.74 -14.77 -4.19
N GLY A 167 -13.61 -15.52 -3.50
CA GLY A 167 -13.84 -15.55 -2.06
C GLY A 167 -13.94 -14.18 -1.37
N ARG A 168 -15.14 -13.84 -0.89
CA ARG A 168 -15.34 -12.77 0.10
C ARG A 168 -14.41 -12.99 1.31
N THR A 169 -13.20 -12.46 1.28
CA THR A 169 -12.56 -11.95 2.47
C THR A 169 -13.55 -10.95 3.05
N GLN A 170 -13.99 -11.15 4.29
CA GLN A 170 -15.13 -10.43 4.85
C GLN A 170 -14.78 -8.95 5.08
N TRP A 171 -14.87 -8.16 4.01
CA TRP A 171 -14.52 -6.74 3.95
C TRP A 171 -15.36 -5.87 4.89
N THR A 172 -16.55 -6.32 5.29
CA THR A 172 -17.42 -5.62 6.24
C THR A 172 -16.75 -5.36 7.59
N GLY A 173 -15.87 -6.27 8.06
CA GLY A 173 -15.09 -6.06 9.28
C GLY A 173 -13.93 -5.07 9.12
N MET A 174 -13.32 -4.99 7.93
CA MET A 174 -12.26 -4.02 7.62
C MET A 174 -12.80 -2.60 7.51
N TRP A 175 -13.97 -2.43 6.87
CA TRP A 175 -14.61 -1.13 6.68
C TRP A 175 -15.25 -0.56 7.94
N SER A 176 -15.87 -1.39 8.78
CA SER A 176 -16.51 -0.93 10.03
C SER A 176 -15.51 -0.31 11.01
N LYS A 177 -14.23 -0.70 10.95
CA LYS A 177 -13.16 -0.21 11.84
C LYS A 177 -12.51 1.08 11.36
N VAL A 178 -12.52 1.35 10.05
CA VAL A 178 -12.08 2.64 9.50
C VAL A 178 -13.09 3.74 9.81
N GLN A 179 -14.40 3.44 9.86
CA GLN A 179 -15.42 4.41 10.32
C GLN A 179 -15.24 4.83 11.77
N THR A 180 -14.71 3.97 12.64
CA THR A 180 -14.41 4.30 14.04
C THR A 180 -13.09 5.08 14.25
N LEU A 181 -12.37 5.41 13.17
CA LEU A 181 -11.22 6.33 13.19
C LEU A 181 -11.62 7.78 12.85
N MET A 182 -12.87 8.02 12.45
CA MET A 182 -13.53 9.33 12.42
C MET A 182 -14.18 9.62 13.78
#